data_AF-A0A074W8U2-F1
#
_entry.id   AF-A0A074W8U2-F1
#
_cell.length_a   1.000
_cell.length_b   1.000
_cell.length_c   1.000
_cell.angle_alpha   90.00
_cell.angle_beta   90.00
_cell.angle_gamma   90.00
#
_symmetry.space_group_name_H-M   'P 1'
#
loop_
_entity.id
_entity.type
_entity.pdbx_description
1 polymer ?
#
loop_
_entity_poly.entity_id
_entity_poly.type
_entity_poly.pdbx_seq_one_letter_code
_entity_poly.pdbx_strand_id
1 'polypeptide(L)'
;MTAAALAERNSQQGPHKCTRINPSTGKPCNSIFSRPYDLTRHEDTIHNRQKQKVRCQYCREEKTFSRADALTRHMRVVHPEIDFHGKRGRKGDHF
;
A
#
# COMPACT_ATOMS: atom_id res chain seq x y z
N MET A 1 21.91 -17.27 21.64
CA MET A 1 21.56 -16.38 20.51
C MET A 1 21.86 -14.96 20.95
N THR A 2 22.93 -14.36 20.45
CA THR A 2 23.48 -13.09 20.96
C THR A 2 22.79 -11.88 20.35
N ALA A 3 22.61 -10.83 21.15
CA ALA A 3 21.99 -9.55 20.76
C ALA A 3 22.66 -8.88 19.54
N ALA A 4 23.91 -9.24 19.24
CA ALA A 4 24.67 -8.75 18.10
C ALA A 4 24.02 -9.11 16.73
N ALA A 5 23.38 -10.28 16.60
CA ALA A 5 22.78 -10.70 15.33
C ALA A 5 21.48 -9.93 14.97
N LEU A 6 20.84 -9.28 15.96
CA LEU A 6 19.70 -8.39 15.70
C LEU A 6 20.15 -7.04 15.11
N ALA A 7 21.41 -6.65 15.33
CA ALA A 7 21.96 -5.39 14.83
C ALA A 7 22.40 -5.46 13.36
N GLU A 8 22.62 -6.63 12.76
CA GLU A 8 23.05 -6.73 11.35
C GLU A 8 21.89 -6.73 10.34
N ARG A 9 20.64 -6.93 10.80
CA ARG A 9 19.42 -6.67 10.01
C ARG A 9 19.15 -5.15 9.83
N ASN A 10 20.06 -4.32 10.35
CA ASN A 10 20.05 -2.86 10.29
C ASN A 10 20.65 -2.29 9.00
N SER A 11 21.22 -3.12 8.14
CA SER A 11 21.77 -2.73 6.83
C SER A 11 20.75 -2.10 5.85
N GLN A 12 19.46 -2.05 6.19
CA GLN A 12 18.42 -1.32 5.46
C GLN A 12 18.03 0.03 6.09
N GLN A 13 18.66 0.43 7.21
CA GLN A 13 18.39 1.67 7.93
C GLN A 13 19.25 2.81 7.39
N GLY A 14 19.02 3.15 6.13
CA GLY A 14 19.34 4.48 5.64
C GLY A 14 18.19 5.45 5.95
N PRO A 15 18.43 6.77 6.02
CA PRO A 15 17.36 7.75 5.99
C PRO A 15 16.73 7.74 4.59
N HIS A 16 15.66 6.96 4.42
CA HIS A 16 14.89 6.89 3.18
C HIS A 16 13.97 8.10 3.11
N LYS A 17 14.48 9.20 2.56
CA LYS A 17 13.74 10.47 2.44
C LYS A 17 12.89 10.51 1.18
N CYS A 18 11.62 10.91 1.34
CA CYS A 18 10.75 11.24 0.23
C CYS A 18 10.95 12.70 -0.19
N THR A 19 11.48 12.92 -1.39
CA THR A 19 11.68 14.26 -1.98
C THR A 19 10.56 14.66 -2.94
N ARG A 20 9.50 13.84 -3.06
CA ARG A 20 8.38 14.12 -3.96
C ARG A 20 7.50 15.25 -3.43
N ILE A 21 6.80 15.93 -4.34
CA ILE A 21 5.83 16.97 -4.02
C ILE A 21 4.52 16.30 -3.60
N ASN A 22 4.02 16.65 -2.41
CA ASN A 22 2.74 16.14 -1.93
C ASN A 22 1.61 16.76 -2.78
N PRO A 23 0.84 15.95 -3.53
CA PRO A 23 -0.19 16.47 -4.42
C PRO A 23 -1.39 17.08 -3.67
N SER A 24 -1.48 16.92 -2.35
CA SER A 24 -2.51 17.55 -1.52
C SER A 24 -2.12 18.93 -1.01
N THR A 25 -0.82 19.20 -0.82
CA THR A 25 -0.34 20.47 -0.23
C THR A 25 0.55 21.28 -1.17
N GLY A 26 0.97 20.72 -2.31
CA GLY A 26 1.87 21.36 -3.27
C GLY A 26 3.29 21.60 -2.76
N LYS A 27 3.62 21.08 -1.57
CA LYS A 27 4.92 21.24 -0.89
C LYS A 27 5.73 19.95 -0.92
N PRO A 28 7.08 20.01 -0.83
CA PRO A 28 7.91 18.81 -0.73
C PRO A 28 7.52 17.99 0.50
N CYS A 29 7.36 16.68 0.35
CA CYS A 29 6.87 15.79 1.41
C CYS A 29 7.88 15.61 2.54
N ASN A 30 9.18 15.66 2.21
CA ASN A 30 10.33 15.65 3.10
C ASN A 30 10.28 14.62 4.24
N SER A 31 9.54 13.52 4.04
CA SER A 31 9.26 12.50 5.05
C SER A 31 10.41 11.51 5.05
N ILE A 32 10.97 11.19 6.23
CA ILE A 32 12.13 10.32 6.37
C ILE A 32 11.70 9.01 7.03
N PHE A 33 12.04 7.89 6.40
CA PHE A 33 11.72 6.55 6.88
C PHE A 33 12.98 5.76 7.20
N SER A 34 12.91 4.91 8.23
CA SER A 34 14.01 4.03 8.62
C SER A 34 14.12 2.78 7.75
N ARG A 35 13.17 2.54 6.84
CA ARG A 35 13.13 1.36 5.97
C ARG A 35 12.68 1.74 4.57
N PRO A 36 13.20 1.07 3.53
CA PRO A 36 12.82 1.36 2.14
C PRO A 36 11.37 0.98 1.86
N TYR A 37 10.88 -0.11 2.48
CA TYR A 37 9.48 -0.54 2.34
C TYR A 37 8.48 0.56 2.76
N ASP A 38 8.77 1.26 3.87
CA ASP A 38 7.91 2.32 4.37
C ASP A 38 7.91 3.54 3.43
N LEU A 39 9.06 3.89 2.84
CA LEU A 39 9.15 4.92 1.81
C LEU A 39 8.32 4.55 0.57
N THR A 40 8.46 3.32 0.05
CA THR A 40 7.69 2.87 -1.11
C THR A 40 6.18 2.91 -0.83
N ARG A 41 5.75 2.43 0.35
CA ARG A 41 4.34 2.49 0.75
C ARG A 41 3.84 3.92 0.91
N HIS A 42 4.68 4.81 1.43
CA HIS A 42 4.37 6.23 1.54
C HIS A 42 4.16 6.86 0.17
N GLU A 43 5.08 6.65 -0.78
CA GLU A 43 4.94 7.20 -2.12
C GLU A 43 3.67 6.73 -2.82
N ASP A 44 3.35 5.44 -2.67
CA ASP A 44 2.17 4.82 -3.24
C ASP A 44 0.86 5.27 -2.56
N THR A 45 0.89 5.83 -1.35
CA THR A 45 -0.33 6.30 -0.65
C THR A 45 -0.53 7.80 -0.77
N ILE A 46 0.54 8.58 -0.79
CA ILE A 46 0.50 10.04 -0.78
C ILE A 46 0.68 10.61 -2.20
N HIS A 47 1.63 10.09 -2.97
CA HIS A 47 1.95 10.62 -4.29
C HIS A 47 1.19 9.91 -5.41
N ASN A 48 0.90 8.62 -5.26
CA ASN A 48 0.09 7.87 -6.22
C ASN A 48 -1.42 8.09 -5.96
N ARG A 49 -1.89 9.29 -6.31
CA ARG A 49 -3.32 9.68 -6.26
C ARG A 49 -4.18 8.90 -7.28
N GLN A 50 -3.55 8.25 -8.24
CA GLN A 50 -4.17 7.44 -9.29
C GLN A 50 -4.25 5.95 -8.92
N LYS A 51 -4.19 5.63 -7.62
CA LYS A 51 -4.52 4.29 -7.15
C LYS A 51 -5.91 3.91 -7.64
N GLN A 52 -5.97 2.78 -8.35
CA GLN A 52 -7.24 2.20 -8.76
C GLN A 52 -8.08 1.96 -7.52
N LYS A 53 -9.13 2.77 -7.38
CA LYS A 53 -10.12 2.59 -6.35
C LYS A 53 -10.80 1.27 -6.61
N VAL A 54 -10.61 0.33 -5.71
CA VAL A 54 -11.21 -1.00 -5.82
C VAL A 54 -12.60 -0.89 -5.22
N ARG A 55 -13.63 -1.03 -6.04
CA ARG A 55 -15.03 -0.99 -5.59
C ARG A 55 -15.49 -2.38 -5.17
N CYS A 56 -16.31 -2.44 -4.12
CA CYS A 56 -17.07 -3.64 -3.85
C CYS A 56 -18.23 -3.72 -4.84
N GLN A 57 -18.29 -4.79 -5.64
CA GLN A 57 -19.37 -5.03 -6.61
C GLN A 57 -20.65 -5.62 -5.97
N TYR A 58 -20.58 -6.00 -4.70
CA TYR A 58 -21.67 -6.68 -3.97
C TYR A 58 -22.35 -5.78 -2.95
N CYS A 59 -21.74 -4.63 -2.62
CA CYS A 59 -22.41 -3.62 -1.83
C CYS A 59 -23.46 -2.90 -2.66
N ARG A 60 -24.63 -2.66 -2.07
CA ARG A 60 -25.64 -1.76 -2.65
C ARG A 60 -25.19 -0.30 -2.68
N GLU A 61 -24.34 0.08 -1.72
CA GLU A 61 -23.68 1.38 -1.71
C GLU A 61 -22.37 1.30 -2.49
N GLU A 62 -22.02 2.35 -3.26
CA GLU A 62 -20.74 2.45 -3.93
C GLU A 62 -19.57 2.62 -2.93
N LYS A 63 -19.17 1.53 -2.29
CA LYS A 63 -18.00 1.50 -1.41
C LYS A 63 -16.73 1.32 -2.24
N THR A 64 -16.06 2.43 -2.50
CA THR A 64 -14.72 2.47 -3.11
C THR A 64 -13.64 2.47 -2.04
N PHE A 65 -12.68 1.56 -2.17
CA PHE A 65 -11.52 1.48 -1.30
C PHE A 65 -10.27 1.94 -2.05
N SER A 66 -9.42 2.72 -1.38
CA SER A 66 -8.11 3.11 -1.91
C SER A 66 -7.09 1.97 -1.88
N ARG A 67 -7.42 0.84 -1.25
CA ARG A 67 -6.49 -0.27 -0.99
C ARG A 67 -7.18 -1.63 -1.12
N ALA A 68 -6.45 -2.60 -1.67
CA ALA A 68 -6.93 -3.98 -1.85
C ALA A 68 -7.11 -4.72 -0.51
N ASP A 69 -6.26 -4.46 0.48
CA ASP A 69 -6.41 -5.04 1.83
C ASP A 69 -7.67 -4.54 2.55
N ALA A 70 -8.01 -3.26 2.36
CA ALA A 70 -9.24 -2.69 2.89
C ALA A 70 -10.47 -3.35 2.26
N LEU A 71 -10.46 -3.57 0.94
CA LEU A 71 -11.52 -4.32 0.26
C LEU A 71 -11.58 -5.77 0.75
N THR A 72 -10.44 -6.46 0.90
CA THR A 72 -10.41 -7.86 1.34
C THR A 72 -10.99 -8.02 2.74
N ARG A 73 -10.63 -7.14 3.67
CA ARG A 73 -11.22 -7.11 5.02
C ARG A 73 -12.70 -6.79 4.98
N HIS A 74 -13.11 -5.84 4.14
CA HIS A 74 -14.52 -5.51 3.94
C HIS A 74 -15.32 -6.74 3.43
N MET A 75 -14.81 -7.45 2.43
CA MET A 75 -15.43 -8.65 1.90
C MET A 75 -15.59 -9.71 2.99
N ARG A 76 -14.58 -9.95 3.83
CA ARG A 76 -14.71 -10.94 4.92
C ARG A 76 -15.76 -10.60 5.99
N VAL A 77 -15.94 -9.31 6.29
CA VAL A 77 -16.82 -8.88 7.39
C VAL A 77 -18.25 -8.63 6.90
N VAL A 78 -18.39 -8.04 5.71
CA VAL A 78 -19.69 -7.62 5.15
C VAL A 78 -20.25 -8.64 4.16
N HIS A 79 -19.37 -9.40 3.50
CA HIS A 79 -19.72 -10.45 2.54
C HIS A 79 -19.08 -11.79 2.91
N PRO A 80 -19.31 -12.32 4.14
CA PRO A 80 -18.67 -13.55 4.61
C PRO A 80 -19.04 -14.78 3.77
N GLU A 81 -20.20 -14.74 3.10
CA GLU A 81 -20.69 -15.75 2.16
C GLU A 81 -20.01 -15.71 0.78
N ILE A 82 -19.26 -14.64 0.48
CA ILE A 82 -18.56 -14.46 -0.80
C ILE A 82 -17.08 -14.72 -0.59
N ASP A 83 -16.58 -15.82 -1.16
CA ASP A 83 -15.16 -16.14 -1.10
C ASP A 83 -14.35 -15.23 -2.04
N PHE A 84 -13.97 -14.07 -1.52
CA PHE A 84 -13.16 -13.08 -2.23
C PHE A 84 -11.67 -13.43 -2.13
N HIS A 85 -11.27 -14.58 -2.67
CA HIS A 85 -9.86 -14.90 -2.87
C HIS A 85 -9.34 -14.10 -4.07
N GLY A 86 -8.72 -12.96 -3.77
CA GLY A 86 -8.25 -11.98 -4.74
C GLY A 86 -7.60 -12.61 -5.96
N LYS A 87 -8.27 -12.51 -7.12
CA LYS A 87 -7.63 -12.71 -8.42
C LYS A 87 -6.56 -11.63 -8.53
N ARG A 88 -5.34 -11.99 -8.13
CA ARG A 88 -4.12 -11.34 -8.60
C ARG A 88 -4.23 -11.31 -10.12
N GLY A 89 -4.29 -10.10 -10.68
CA GLY A 89 -4.33 -9.91 -12.12
C GLY A 89 -3.25 -10.77 -12.77
N ARG A 90 -3.65 -11.61 -13.71
CA ARG A 90 -2.75 -12.21 -14.68
C ARG A 90 -2.01 -11.05 -15.33
N LYS A 91 -0.69 -10.97 -15.12
CA LYS A 91 0.20 -10.27 -16.04
C LYS A 91 0.17 -11.05 -17.36
N GLY A 92 -0.66 -10.61 -18.29
CA GLY A 92 -0.49 -10.69 -19.74
C GLY A 92 -0.83 -9.27 -20.22
N ASP A 93 -0.06 -8.60 -21.06
CA ASP A 93 0.66 -9.06 -22.23
C ASP A 93 1.91 -8.19 -22.42
N HIS A 94 3.05 -8.82 -22.66
CA HIS A 94 4.16 -8.21 -23.40
C HIS A 94 4.16 -8.87 -24.78
N PHE A 95 3.83 -8.06 -25.79
CA PHE A 95 4.15 -8.33 -27.19
C PHE A 95 5.43 -7.56 -27.54
#